data_AF-A0A8J5IZB1-F1
#
_entry.id   AF-A0A8J5IZB1-F1
#
_cell.length_a   1.000
_cell.length_b   1.000
_cell.length_c   1.000
_cell.angle_alpha   90.00
_cell.angle_beta   90.00
_cell.angle_gamma   90.00
#
_symmetry.space_group_name_H-M   'P 1'
#
loop_
_entity.id
_entity.type
_entity.pdbx_description
1 polymer ?
#
loop_
_entity_poly.entity_id
_entity_poly.type
_entity_poly.pdbx_seq_one_letter_code
_entity_poly.pdbx_strand_id
1 'polypeptide(L)'
;MARKWFQLVGEDGNAVTSADRVKELSDEADVADLRDAVFGKVSRALPGTVIASDLTVFADEAATQALAEDALIGSFGGSKRDALIVVVPTQRRMKID
;
A
#
# COMPACT_ATOMS: atom_id res chain seq x y z
N MET A 1 7.38 11.97 -12.73
CA MET A 1 7.37 11.61 -11.28
C MET A 1 6.23 12.35 -10.62
N ALA A 2 5.22 11.59 -10.19
CA ALA A 2 4.00 12.07 -9.59
C ALA A 2 3.97 11.76 -8.09
N ARG A 3 3.26 12.62 -7.35
CA ARG A 3 2.92 12.34 -5.96
C ARG A 3 1.73 11.39 -5.93
N LYS A 4 1.80 10.34 -5.11
CA LYS A 4 0.72 9.38 -4.90
C LYS A 4 0.41 9.27 -3.42
N TRP A 5 -0.85 9.49 -3.08
CA TRP A 5 -1.37 9.36 -1.72
C TRP A 5 -1.77 7.92 -1.47
N PHE A 6 -1.47 7.43 -0.27
CA PHE A 6 -1.85 6.11 0.18
C PHE A 6 -2.23 6.12 1.66
N GLN A 7 -3.04 5.17 2.08
CA GLN A 7 -3.37 4.95 3.48
C GLN A 7 -3.07 3.50 3.86
N LEU A 8 -2.33 3.33 4.95
CA LEU A 8 -2.06 2.01 5.50
C LEU A 8 -3.23 1.56 6.37
N VAL A 9 -3.71 0.37 6.07
CA VAL A 9 -4.85 -0.25 6.74
C VAL A 9 -4.43 -1.67 7.17
N GLY A 10 -4.91 -2.13 8.33
CA GLY A 10 -4.68 -3.50 8.78
C GLY A 10 -5.69 -4.45 8.13
N GLU A 11 -5.52 -5.76 8.31
CA GLU A 11 -6.53 -6.73 7.84
C GLU A 11 -7.91 -6.49 8.46
N ASP A 12 -7.98 -5.91 9.65
CA ASP A 12 -9.24 -5.54 10.32
C ASP A 12 -9.97 -4.37 9.65
N GLY A 13 -9.44 -3.81 8.55
CA GLY A 13 -9.99 -2.63 7.88
C GLY A 13 -9.75 -1.31 8.63
N ASN A 14 -9.06 -1.36 9.77
CA ASN A 14 -8.73 -0.17 10.56
C ASN A 14 -7.47 0.51 10.04
N ALA A 15 -7.49 1.84 9.95
CA ALA A 15 -6.34 2.63 9.56
C ALA A 15 -5.19 2.45 10.57
N VAL A 16 -4.06 1.93 10.08
CA VAL A 16 -2.82 1.75 10.86
C VAL A 16 -2.10 3.08 10.99
N THR A 17 -2.19 3.90 9.94
CA THR A 17 -1.60 5.24 9.90
C THR A 17 -2.58 6.23 9.29
N SER A 18 -2.34 7.53 9.51
CA SER A 18 -2.92 8.57 8.66
C SER A 18 -2.43 8.40 7.23
N ALA A 19 -3.23 8.82 6.24
CA ALA A 19 -2.82 8.83 4.85
C ALA A 19 -1.53 9.64 4.63
N ASP A 20 -0.55 9.02 3.98
CA ASP A 20 0.75 9.59 3.63
C ASP A 20 0.90 9.65 2.09
N ARG A 21 2.06 10.07 1.61
CA ARG A 21 2.32 10.24 0.18
C ARG A 21 3.72 9.79 -0.22
N VAL A 22 3.80 9.10 -1.35
CA VAL A 22 5.03 8.84 -2.10
C VAL A 22 5.22 9.97 -3.10
N LYS A 23 6.46 10.48 -3.27
CA LYS A 23 6.74 11.63 -4.15
C LYS A 23 7.41 11.25 -5.48
N GLU A 24 7.91 10.02 -5.60
CA GLU A 24 8.87 9.61 -6.64
C GLU A 24 8.36 8.41 -7.46
N LEU A 25 7.05 8.33 -7.72
CA LEU A 25 6.51 7.31 -8.62
C LEU A 25 6.44 7.84 -10.04
N SER A 26 6.84 7.04 -11.03
CA SER A 26 6.62 7.39 -12.43
C SER A 26 5.12 7.46 -12.74
N ASP A 27 4.75 8.19 -13.78
CA ASP A 27 3.36 8.22 -14.26
C ASP A 27 2.96 6.87 -14.90
N GLU A 28 3.97 6.09 -15.31
CA GLU A 28 3.86 4.70 -15.79
C GLU A 28 4.14 3.67 -14.68
N ALA A 29 4.21 4.10 -13.42
CA ALA A 29 4.46 3.17 -12.32
C ALA A 29 3.30 2.20 -12.13
N ASP A 30 3.64 0.95 -11.85
CA ASP A 30 2.69 -0.08 -11.52
C ASP A 30 2.50 -0.20 -10.00
N VAL A 31 1.69 -1.18 -9.60
CA VAL A 31 1.41 -1.46 -8.19
C VAL A 31 2.64 -2.00 -7.48
N ALA A 32 3.52 -2.74 -8.16
CA ALA A 32 4.77 -3.23 -7.57
C ALA A 32 5.70 -2.06 -7.19
N ASP A 33 5.86 -1.07 -8.06
CA ASP A 33 6.62 0.16 -7.78
C ASP A 33 6.03 0.91 -6.58
N LEU A 34 4.70 1.03 -6.50
CA LEU A 34 4.04 1.65 -5.34
C LEU A 34 4.33 0.85 -4.06
N ARG A 35 4.22 -0.48 -4.10
CA ARG A 35 4.47 -1.33 -2.92
C ARG A 35 5.90 -1.15 -2.43
N ASP A 36 6.88 -1.12 -3.32
CA ASP A 36 8.28 -0.93 -2.95
C ASP A 36 8.51 0.44 -2.31
N ALA A 37 7.95 1.50 -2.91
CA ALA A 37 8.08 2.85 -2.39
C ALA A 37 7.36 3.06 -1.05
N VAL A 38 6.18 2.45 -0.86
CA VAL A 38 5.46 2.43 0.42
C VAL A 38 6.25 1.65 1.45
N PHE A 39 6.72 0.45 1.11
CA PHE A 39 7.54 -0.38 1.98
C PHE A 39 8.82 0.34 2.40
N GLY A 40 9.52 1.02 1.49
CA GLY A 40 10.69 1.84 1.81
C GLY A 40 10.41 2.90 2.88
N LYS A 41 9.20 3.49 2.87
CA LYS A 41 8.77 4.48 3.87
C LYS A 41 8.37 3.87 5.21
N VAL A 42 7.65 2.75 5.19
CA VAL A 42 7.02 2.19 6.41
C VAL A 42 7.64 0.90 6.92
N SER A 43 8.65 0.37 6.25
CA SER A 43 9.39 -0.85 6.64
C SER A 43 9.83 -0.86 8.09
N ARG A 44 10.24 0.30 8.64
CA ARG A 44 10.62 0.44 10.05
C ARG A 44 9.47 0.25 11.04
N ALA A 45 8.23 0.52 10.61
CA ALA A 45 7.01 0.34 11.39
C ALA A 45 6.36 -1.02 11.12
N LEU A 46 6.76 -1.72 10.05
CA LEU A 46 6.26 -3.04 9.72
C LEU A 46 7.03 -4.13 10.49
N PRO A 47 6.37 -5.26 10.80
CA PRO A 47 7.06 -6.44 11.31
C PRO A 47 8.15 -6.89 10.33
N GLY A 48 9.33 -7.28 10.81
CA GLY A 48 10.50 -7.60 9.97
C GLY A 48 10.37 -8.83 9.05
N THR A 49 9.20 -9.46 9.02
CA THR A 49 8.87 -10.61 8.17
C THR A 49 7.92 -10.21 7.03
N VAL A 50 7.38 -8.99 7.03
CA VAL A 50 6.58 -8.44 5.93
C VAL A 50 7.54 -7.92 4.86
N ILE A 51 7.29 -8.28 3.60
CA ILE A 51 7.98 -7.72 2.43
C ILE A 51 7.03 -6.85 1.59
N ALA A 52 7.57 -6.06 0.66
CA ALA A 52 6.76 -5.22 -0.22
C ALA A 52 5.66 -6.01 -0.96
N SER A 53 5.97 -7.23 -1.42
CA SER A 53 5.03 -8.10 -2.12
C SER A 53 3.85 -8.57 -1.27
N ASP A 54 3.99 -8.61 0.06
CA ASP A 54 2.92 -8.99 0.98
C ASP A 54 1.85 -7.90 1.11
N LEU A 55 2.19 -6.66 0.74
CA LEU A 55 1.26 -5.53 0.82
C LEU A 55 0.18 -5.67 -0.26
N THR A 56 -1.08 -5.62 0.15
CA THR A 56 -2.20 -5.64 -0.80
C THR A 56 -2.63 -4.21 -1.10
N VAL A 57 -2.78 -3.86 -2.38
CA VAL A 57 -3.13 -2.49 -2.78
C VAL A 57 -4.52 -2.49 -3.40
N PHE A 58 -5.37 -1.58 -2.97
CA PHE A 58 -6.68 -1.31 -3.54
C PHE A 58 -6.70 0.12 -4.09
N ALA A 59 -7.53 0.35 -5.11
CA ALA A 59 -7.67 1.66 -5.74
C ALA A 59 -8.15 2.72 -4.74
N ASP A 60 -9.12 2.36 -3.88
CA ASP A 60 -9.78 3.24 -2.93
C ASP A 60 -10.46 2.43 -1.80
N GLU A 61 -11.09 3.11 -0.84
CA GLU A 61 -11.77 2.47 0.31
C GLU A 61 -13.02 1.67 -0.06
N ALA A 62 -13.68 1.99 -1.18
CA ALA A 62 -14.84 1.27 -1.67
C ALA A 62 -14.48 0.13 -2.64
N ALA A 63 -13.20 0.02 -3.04
CA ALA A 63 -12.74 -1.05 -3.90
C ALA A 63 -12.79 -2.39 -3.17
N THR A 64 -13.53 -3.34 -3.74
CA THR A 64 -13.67 -4.71 -3.22
C THR A 64 -12.59 -5.65 -3.73
N GLN A 65 -11.85 -5.25 -4.76
CA GLN A 65 -10.83 -6.05 -5.41
C GLN A 65 -9.48 -5.35 -5.37
N ALA A 66 -8.45 -6.11 -5.00
CA ALA A 66 -7.08 -5.64 -5.04
C ALA A 66 -6.61 -5.42 -6.48
N LEU A 67 -5.77 -4.41 -6.68
CA LEU A 67 -5.09 -4.18 -7.93
C LEU A 67 -4.01 -5.26 -8.16
N ALA A 68 -3.92 -5.73 -9.41
CA ALA A 68 -2.85 -6.63 -9.83
C ALA A 68 -1.49 -5.93 -9.69
N GLU A 69 -0.42 -6.70 -9.49
CA GLU A 69 0.92 -6.16 -9.28
C GLU A 69 1.45 -5.37 -10.50
N ASP A 70 1.12 -5.83 -11.70
CA ASP A 70 1.47 -5.23 -12.99
C ASP A 70 0.46 -4.16 -13.45
N ALA A 71 -0.59 -3.91 -12.68
CA ALA A 71 -1.57 -2.88 -13.02
C ALA A 71 -0.95 -1.50 -12.84
N LEU A 72 -1.07 -0.66 -13.87
CA LEU A 72 -0.67 0.74 -13.80
C LEU A 72 -1.48 1.48 -12.74
N ILE A 73 -0.79 2.22 -11.86
CA ILE A 73 -1.41 3.10 -10.87
C ILE A 73 -2.23 4.20 -11.56
N GLY A 74 -1.78 4.66 -12.73
CA GLY A 74 -2.48 5.65 -13.54
C GLY A 74 -2.84 6.90 -12.73
N SER A 75 -4.14 7.19 -12.59
CA SER A 75 -4.65 8.38 -11.89
C SER A 75 -4.96 8.17 -10.41
N PHE A 76 -4.92 6.93 -9.89
CA PHE A 76 -5.22 6.64 -8.49
C PHE A 76 -4.24 7.36 -7.56
N GLY A 77 -4.66 7.72 -6.34
CA GLY A 77 -3.77 8.37 -5.38
C GLY A 77 -3.51 9.83 -5.67
N GLY A 78 -4.29 10.48 -6.53
CA GLY A 78 -4.06 11.89 -6.91
C GLY A 78 -4.27 12.86 -5.74
N SER A 79 -5.05 12.47 -4.74
CA SER A 79 -5.36 13.29 -3.57
C SER A 79 -5.55 12.43 -2.31
N LYS A 80 -5.59 13.07 -1.14
CA LYS A 80 -5.85 12.39 0.14
C LYS A 80 -7.22 11.69 0.19
N ARG A 81 -8.20 12.16 -0.59
CA ARG A 81 -9.56 11.55 -0.67
C ARG A 81 -9.60 10.33 -1.60
N ASP A 82 -8.65 10.26 -2.52
CA ASP A 82 -8.51 9.20 -3.52
C ASP A 82 -7.24 8.39 -3.20
N ALA A 83 -6.89 8.29 -1.92
CA ALA A 83 -5.65 7.64 -1.50
C ALA A 83 -5.78 6.13 -1.71
N LEU A 84 -4.76 5.51 -2.30
CA LEU A 84 -4.74 4.06 -2.45
C LEU A 84 -4.72 3.40 -1.08
N ILE A 85 -5.51 2.35 -0.90
CA ILE A 85 -5.54 1.61 0.34
C ILE A 85 -4.49 0.50 0.28
N VAL A 86 -3.52 0.57 1.18
CA VAL A 86 -2.46 -0.43 1.31
C VAL A 86 -2.74 -1.24 2.56
N VAL A 87 -3.20 -2.47 2.38
CA VAL A 87 -3.46 -3.40 3.46
C VAL A 87 -2.16 -4.11 3.84
N VAL A 88 -1.81 -3.98 5.11
CA VAL A 88 -0.70 -4.70 5.73
C VAL A 88 -1.25 -6.01 6.26
N PRO A 89 -0.72 -7.16 5.81
CA PRO A 89 -1.10 -8.43 6.40
C PRO A 89 -0.63 -8.47 7.85
N THR A 90 -1.56 -8.80 8.75
CA THR A 90 -1.21 -9.20 10.10
C THR A 90 -0.50 -10.53 9.92
N GLN A 91 0.77 -10.59 10.29
CA GLN A 91 1.42 -11.90 10.38
C GLN A 91 0.50 -12.80 11.21
N ARG A 92 0.00 -13.87 10.58
CA ARG A 92 -0.34 -15.08 11.31
C ARG A 92 0.92 -15.42 12.06
N ARG A 93 0.99 -14.97 13.32
CA ARG A 93 2.01 -15.32 14.30
C ARG A 93 2.21 -16.80 14.10
N MET A 94 3.33 -17.21 13.51
CA MET A 94 3.70 -18.61 13.49
C MET A 94 3.83 -18.95 14.96
N LYS A 95 2.76 -19.54 15.50
CA LYS A 95 2.72 -20.11 16.82
C LYS A 95 3.59 -21.33 16.69
N ILE A 96 4.88 -21.12 16.97
CA ILE A 96 5.80 -22.22 17.22
C ILE A 96 5.24 -22.87 18.48
N ASP A 97 4.62 -24.03 18.29
CA ASP A 97 4.20 -24.94 19.36
C ASP A 97 5.44 -25.53 20.04
#